data_AF-A0AAU9R237-F1
#
_entry.id   AF-A0AAU9R237-F1
#
_cell.length_a   1.000
_cell.length_b   1.000
_cell.length_c   1.000
_cell.angle_alpha   90.00
_cell.angle_beta   90.00
_cell.angle_gamma   90.00
#
_symmetry.space_group_name_H-M   'P 1'
#
loop_
_entity.id
_entity.type
_entity.pdbx_description
1 polymer ?
#
loop_
_entity_poly.entity_id
_entity_poly.type
_entity_poly.pdbx_seq_one_letter_code
_entity_poly.pdbx_strand_id
1 'polypeptide(L)'
;MENTQHDIEQTPVETFEVKEVEVQEVKFPTKGEIDKAYKTVKANLPFTQKDVKTIKAGLSFLEPSLQAADESTKPLVIKNVEMIIENSHSSFLREFRQFKKSEQGIPSTFISDFITHCEMKLEEVVQSAQSSNEERQVQVVKQAKEAFDRAELSKEDLILVRHVLAMSVTKKAALIKDLTSSK
;
A
#
# COMPACT_ATOMS: atom_id res chain seq x y z
N MET A 1 42.17 56.09 -61.89
CA MET A 1 41.36 55.83 -60.68
C MET A 1 40.08 55.17 -61.16
N GLU A 2 40.06 53.85 -61.20
CA GLU A 2 38.85 53.06 -61.47
C GLU A 2 38.51 52.32 -60.18
N ASN A 3 37.30 52.52 -59.70
CA ASN A 3 36.82 52.05 -58.40
C ASN A 3 35.96 50.80 -58.67
N THR A 4 36.53 49.61 -58.49
CA THR A 4 35.80 48.35 -58.65
C THR A 4 35.00 48.10 -57.37
N GLN A 5 33.66 48.23 -57.46
CA GLN A 5 32.75 47.78 -56.41
C GLN A 5 32.72 46.25 -56.41
N HIS A 6 33.12 45.63 -55.31
CA HIS A 6 32.80 44.23 -55.03
C HIS A 6 31.45 44.17 -54.34
N ASP A 7 30.44 43.65 -55.05
CA ASP A 7 29.20 43.16 -54.46
C ASP A 7 29.55 41.98 -53.55
N ILE A 8 29.32 42.13 -52.25
CA ILE A 8 29.34 41.03 -51.30
C ILE A 8 27.88 40.60 -51.13
N GLU A 9 27.50 39.52 -51.80
CA GLU A 9 26.24 38.83 -51.55
C GLU A 9 26.17 38.46 -50.06
N GLN A 10 25.24 39.11 -49.35
CA GLN A 10 24.89 38.72 -47.99
C GLN A 10 24.14 37.38 -48.07
N THR A 11 24.76 36.33 -47.55
CA THR A 11 24.11 35.03 -47.35
C THR A 11 22.95 35.21 -46.37
N PRO A 12 21.75 34.67 -46.64
CA PRO A 12 20.62 34.84 -45.74
C PRO A 12 20.90 34.07 -44.44
N VAL A 13 20.77 34.76 -43.30
CA VAL A 13 20.80 34.14 -41.98
C VAL A 13 19.54 33.27 -41.85
N GLU A 14 19.71 31.95 -41.92
CA GLU A 14 18.65 31.01 -41.54
C GLU A 14 18.30 31.23 -40.06
N THR A 15 17.17 31.90 -39.81
CA THR A 15 16.54 31.91 -38.51
C THR A 15 16.01 30.50 -38.24
N PHE A 16 16.72 29.74 -37.41
CA PHE A 16 16.22 28.49 -36.86
C PHE A 16 14.97 28.80 -36.01
N GLU A 17 13.78 28.53 -36.55
CA GLU A 17 12.56 28.44 -35.75
C GLU A 17 12.73 27.28 -34.77
N VAL A 18 13.07 27.60 -33.52
CA VAL A 18 12.94 26.66 -32.41
C VAL A 18 11.44 26.45 -32.22
N LYS A 19 10.90 25.39 -32.83
CA LYS A 19 9.56 24.91 -32.48
C LYS A 19 9.58 24.62 -31.00
N GLU A 20 8.82 25.39 -30.22
CA GLU A 20 8.50 25.05 -28.84
C GLU A 20 7.84 23.67 -28.87
N VAL A 21 8.60 22.66 -28.47
CA VAL A 21 8.06 21.33 -28.20
C VAL A 21 7.19 21.52 -26.96
N GLU A 22 5.87 21.47 -27.14
CA GLU A 22 4.93 21.41 -26.02
C GLU A 22 5.28 20.17 -25.18
N VAL A 23 6.01 20.39 -24.08
CA VAL A 23 6.27 19.35 -23.10
C VAL A 23 4.94 19.04 -22.44
N GLN A 24 4.26 17.97 -22.88
CA GLN A 24 3.10 17.45 -22.17
C GLN A 24 3.52 17.13 -20.73
N GLU A 25 2.97 17.89 -19.79
CA GLU A 25 3.32 17.79 -18.39
C GLU A 25 2.85 16.44 -17.83
N VAL A 26 3.77 15.48 -17.76
CA VAL A 26 3.49 14.18 -17.14
C VAL A 26 3.34 14.38 -15.64
N LYS A 27 2.10 14.28 -15.14
CA LYS A 27 1.81 14.33 -13.71
C LYS A 27 2.14 13.00 -13.05
N PHE A 28 3.31 12.92 -12.44
CA PHE A 28 3.67 11.81 -11.57
C PHE A 28 2.96 11.93 -10.22
N PRO A 29 2.52 10.80 -9.62
CA PRO A 29 1.95 10.83 -8.28
C PRO A 29 3.00 11.33 -7.28
N THR A 30 2.62 12.31 -6.48
CA THR A 30 3.44 12.89 -5.43
C THR A 30 3.72 11.86 -4.33
N LYS A 31 4.80 12.06 -3.55
CA LYS A 31 5.06 11.25 -2.36
C LYS A 31 3.85 11.17 -1.42
N GLY A 32 3.10 12.26 -1.27
CA GLY A 32 1.89 12.29 -0.44
C GLY A 32 0.73 11.47 -1.01
N GLU A 33 0.58 11.44 -2.34
CA GLU A 33 -0.42 10.61 -3.02
C GLU A 33 -0.05 9.13 -2.98
N ILE A 34 1.23 8.81 -3.14
CA ILE A 34 1.78 7.48 -2.91
C ILE A 34 1.50 7.10 -1.45
N ASP A 35 2.02 7.84 -0.47
CA ASP A 35 1.83 7.51 0.94
C ASP A 35 0.35 7.39 1.36
N LYS A 36 -0.57 8.20 0.79
CA LYS A 36 -2.02 8.04 1.00
C LYS A 36 -2.57 6.80 0.33
N ALA A 37 -2.17 6.51 -0.90
CA ALA A 37 -2.57 5.30 -1.61
C ALA A 37 -2.12 4.05 -0.85
N TYR A 38 -0.89 4.03 -0.33
CA TYR A 38 -0.32 2.87 0.38
C TYR A 38 -0.69 2.81 1.89
N LYS A 39 -1.39 3.82 2.44
CA LYS A 39 -1.89 3.80 3.81
C LYS A 39 -3.00 2.75 3.98
N THR A 40 -2.82 1.95 5.01
CA THR A 40 -3.30 0.57 5.09
C THR A 40 -4.80 0.44 5.41
N VAL A 41 -5.42 -0.57 4.80
CA VAL A 41 -6.74 -1.21 5.08
C VAL A 41 -6.91 -1.71 6.53
N LYS A 42 -5.88 -1.51 7.39
CA LYS A 42 -5.81 -1.92 8.79
C LYS A 42 -6.92 -1.37 9.68
N ALA A 43 -7.70 -0.40 9.18
CA ALA A 43 -8.77 0.28 9.92
C ALA A 43 -10.09 -0.52 10.01
N ASN A 44 -10.24 -1.64 9.30
CA ASN A 44 -11.55 -2.30 9.18
C ASN A 44 -11.88 -3.32 10.28
N LEU A 45 -10.92 -3.71 11.13
CA LEU A 45 -11.18 -4.67 12.21
C LEU A 45 -11.27 -3.99 13.58
N PRO A 46 -12.23 -4.41 14.43
CA PRO A 46 -12.38 -3.87 15.78
C PRO A 46 -11.36 -4.43 16.78
N PHE A 47 -10.42 -5.25 16.32
CA PHE A 47 -9.39 -5.91 17.13
C PHE A 47 -8.08 -6.06 16.37
N THR A 48 -6.99 -6.21 17.12
CA THR A 48 -5.63 -6.40 16.61
C THR A 48 -5.13 -7.82 16.85
N GLN A 49 -3.99 -8.18 16.22
CA GLN A 49 -3.33 -9.45 16.47
C GLN A 49 -2.84 -9.61 17.92
N LYS A 50 -2.51 -8.50 18.60
CA LYS A 50 -2.16 -8.53 20.03
C LYS A 50 -3.38 -8.91 20.87
N ASP A 51 -4.55 -8.40 20.50
CA ASP A 51 -5.81 -8.66 21.20
C ASP A 51 -6.17 -10.14 21.06
N VAL A 52 -6.10 -10.69 19.85
CA VAL A 52 -6.34 -12.12 19.60
C VAL A 52 -5.39 -13.00 20.43
N LYS A 53 -4.09 -12.68 20.46
CA LYS A 53 -3.12 -13.42 21.29
C LYS A 53 -3.45 -13.36 22.78
N THR A 54 -3.86 -12.19 23.26
CA THR A 54 -4.23 -11.97 24.67
C THR A 54 -5.46 -12.77 25.03
N ILE A 55 -6.50 -12.74 24.20
CA ILE A 55 -7.74 -13.50 24.39
C ILE A 55 -7.47 -15.01 24.30
N LYS A 56 -6.69 -15.47 23.31
CA LYS A 56 -6.32 -16.89 23.17
C LYS A 56 -5.65 -17.43 24.42
N ALA A 57 -4.70 -16.69 24.99
CA ALA A 57 -4.06 -17.05 26.25
C ALA A 57 -5.02 -17.00 27.45
N GLY A 58 -5.91 -15.99 27.49
CA GLY A 58 -6.90 -15.82 28.54
C GLY A 58 -8.05 -16.83 28.51
N LEU A 59 -8.26 -17.55 27.41
CA LEU A 59 -9.33 -18.54 27.26
C LEU A 59 -8.83 -19.99 27.24
N SER A 60 -7.51 -20.22 27.12
CA SER A 60 -6.96 -21.57 26.92
C SER A 60 -7.31 -22.56 28.03
N PHE A 61 -7.57 -22.09 29.25
CA PHE A 61 -7.94 -22.93 30.38
C PHE A 61 -9.43 -23.32 30.40
N LEU A 62 -10.28 -22.65 29.60
CA LEU A 62 -11.71 -22.96 29.48
C LEU A 62 -12.00 -23.98 28.39
N GLU A 63 -11.09 -24.21 27.44
CA GLU A 63 -11.24 -25.20 26.38
C GLU A 63 -11.53 -26.62 26.95
N PRO A 64 -10.75 -27.13 27.93
CA PRO A 64 -11.01 -28.45 28.49
C PRO A 64 -12.33 -28.50 29.26
N SER A 65 -12.72 -27.39 29.91
CA SER A 65 -14.01 -27.28 30.59
C SER A 65 -15.18 -27.32 29.62
N LEU A 66 -15.04 -26.72 28.44
CA LEU A 66 -16.07 -26.78 27.40
C LEU A 66 -16.17 -28.17 26.77
N GLN A 67 -15.03 -28.85 26.57
CA GLN A 67 -14.97 -30.21 26.04
C GLN A 67 -15.58 -31.25 26.99
N ALA A 68 -15.41 -31.06 28.30
CA ALA A 68 -15.95 -31.93 29.33
C ALA A 68 -17.39 -31.57 29.74
N ALA A 69 -17.90 -30.41 29.35
CA ALA A 69 -19.24 -29.95 29.69
C ALA A 69 -20.32 -30.70 28.91
N ASP A 70 -21.37 -31.11 29.61
CA ASP A 70 -22.61 -31.55 29.00
C ASP A 70 -23.38 -30.36 28.40
N GLU A 71 -24.37 -30.64 27.54
CA GLU A 71 -25.14 -29.60 26.84
C GLU A 71 -25.78 -28.57 27.77
N SER A 72 -26.15 -28.96 29.01
CA SER A 72 -26.75 -28.05 29.97
C SER A 72 -25.75 -27.06 30.60
N THR A 73 -24.47 -27.42 30.67
CA THR A 73 -23.41 -26.63 31.32
C THR A 73 -22.62 -25.79 30.32
N LYS A 74 -22.58 -26.16 29.04
CA LYS A 74 -21.90 -25.39 27.99
C LYS A 74 -22.27 -23.89 27.96
N PRO A 75 -23.55 -23.48 28.10
CA PRO A 75 -23.91 -22.05 28.14
C PRO A 75 -23.24 -21.29 29.30
N LEU A 76 -23.00 -21.95 30.45
CA LEU A 76 -22.32 -21.34 31.59
C LEU A 76 -20.84 -21.13 31.29
N VAL A 77 -20.18 -22.10 30.66
CA VAL A 77 -18.77 -21.97 30.20
C VAL A 77 -18.65 -20.80 29.23
N ILE A 78 -19.56 -20.71 28.24
CA ILE A 78 -19.58 -19.60 27.28
C ILE A 78 -19.85 -18.25 27.96
N LYS A 79 -20.69 -18.20 28.99
CA LYS A 79 -20.87 -16.95 29.77
C LYS A 79 -19.59 -16.53 30.49
N ASN A 80 -18.80 -17.47 30.98
CA ASN A 80 -17.49 -17.16 31.56
C ASN A 80 -16.49 -16.64 30.51
N VAL A 81 -16.52 -17.20 29.29
CA VAL A 81 -15.75 -16.68 28.16
C VAL A 81 -16.14 -15.22 27.87
N GLU A 82 -17.45 -14.92 27.81
CA GLU A 82 -17.94 -13.55 27.59
C GLU A 82 -17.41 -12.58 28.66
N MET A 83 -17.43 -12.95 29.94
CA MET A 83 -16.90 -12.10 31.01
C MET A 83 -15.40 -11.85 30.90
N ILE A 84 -14.60 -12.87 30.55
CA ILE A 84 -13.15 -12.71 30.36
C ILE A 84 -12.86 -11.76 29.19
N ILE A 85 -13.58 -11.93 28.07
CA ILE A 85 -13.44 -11.05 26.91
C ILE A 85 -13.87 -9.62 27.27
N GLU A 86 -15.00 -9.45 27.96
CA GLU A 86 -15.51 -8.14 28.38
C GLU A 86 -14.51 -7.37 29.25
N ASN A 87 -13.85 -8.06 30.19
CA ASN A 87 -12.84 -7.48 31.07
C ASN A 87 -11.53 -7.14 30.36
N SER A 88 -11.26 -7.78 29.21
CA SER A 88 -9.99 -7.60 28.48
C SER A 88 -10.13 -6.64 27.30
N HIS A 89 -11.17 -6.78 26.49
CA HIS A 89 -11.40 -6.00 25.27
C HIS A 89 -12.91 -5.96 24.89
N SER A 90 -13.58 -4.85 25.22
CA SER A 90 -15.01 -4.65 24.91
C SER A 90 -15.33 -4.66 23.41
N SER A 91 -14.40 -4.25 22.54
CA SER A 91 -14.57 -4.30 21.09
C SER A 91 -14.54 -5.74 20.53
N PHE A 92 -13.78 -6.63 21.17
CA PHE A 92 -13.67 -8.06 20.83
C PHE A 92 -14.93 -8.83 21.24
N LEU A 93 -15.59 -8.39 22.32
CA LEU A 93 -16.86 -8.95 22.79
C LEU A 93 -17.98 -8.86 21.74
N ARG A 94 -18.00 -7.77 20.95
CA ARG A 94 -18.97 -7.62 19.86
C ARG A 94 -18.82 -8.73 18.82
N GLU A 95 -17.59 -9.03 18.43
CA GLU A 95 -17.27 -10.08 17.44
C GLU A 95 -17.59 -11.46 18.00
N PHE A 96 -17.26 -11.72 19.27
CA PHE A 96 -17.65 -12.95 19.94
C PHE A 96 -19.17 -13.18 19.94
N ARG A 97 -19.95 -12.14 20.30
CA ARG A 97 -21.42 -12.22 20.29
C ARG A 97 -21.99 -12.39 18.89
N GLN A 98 -21.34 -11.86 17.86
CA GLN A 98 -21.74 -12.09 16.46
C GLN A 98 -21.44 -13.53 16.03
N PHE A 99 -20.24 -14.03 16.32
CA PHE A 99 -19.86 -15.42 16.05
C PHE A 99 -20.80 -16.41 16.75
N LYS A 100 -21.10 -16.19 18.03
CA LYS A 100 -22.07 -17.00 18.79
C LYS A 100 -23.47 -17.05 18.16
N LYS A 101 -23.89 -15.97 17.49
CA LYS A 101 -25.20 -15.93 16.81
C LYS A 101 -25.18 -16.62 15.45
N SER A 102 -24.03 -16.71 14.79
CA SER A 102 -23.90 -17.42 13.51
C SER A 102 -23.78 -18.93 13.70
N GLU A 103 -23.28 -19.38 14.85
CA GLU A 103 -23.17 -20.79 15.17
C GLU A 103 -24.51 -21.43 15.57
N GLN A 104 -24.77 -22.64 15.05
CA GLN A 104 -25.90 -23.45 15.48
C GLN A 104 -25.53 -24.26 16.72
N GLY A 105 -25.54 -23.59 17.88
CA GLY A 105 -25.25 -24.20 19.17
C GLY A 105 -23.83 -23.92 19.67
N ILE A 106 -23.39 -24.72 20.64
CA ILE A 106 -22.06 -24.57 21.27
C ILE A 106 -21.31 -25.91 21.11
N PRO A 107 -20.58 -26.11 20.00
CA PRO A 107 -19.68 -27.25 19.86
C PRO A 107 -18.59 -27.22 20.96
N SER A 108 -17.99 -28.37 21.23
CA SER A 108 -16.86 -28.49 22.17
C SER A 108 -15.61 -27.72 21.71
N THR A 109 -15.55 -27.37 20.43
CA THR A 109 -14.50 -26.58 19.77
C THR A 109 -14.85 -25.09 19.65
N PHE A 110 -15.98 -24.64 20.21
CA PHE A 110 -16.50 -23.30 19.96
C PHE A 110 -15.50 -22.18 20.27
N ILE A 111 -14.70 -22.32 21.34
CA ILE A 111 -13.68 -21.33 21.70
C ILE A 111 -12.55 -21.34 20.66
N SER A 112 -12.00 -22.50 20.32
CA SER A 112 -10.98 -22.61 19.27
C SER A 112 -11.47 -22.13 17.90
N ASP A 113 -12.71 -22.42 17.55
CA ASP A 113 -13.32 -22.03 16.27
C ASP A 113 -13.46 -20.52 16.19
N PHE A 114 -13.91 -19.88 17.28
CA PHE A 114 -13.96 -18.43 17.39
C PHE A 114 -12.57 -17.78 17.25
N ILE A 115 -11.56 -18.30 17.94
CA ILE A 115 -10.18 -17.77 17.83
C ILE A 115 -9.67 -17.90 16.39
N THR A 116 -9.89 -19.05 15.77
CA THR A 116 -9.50 -19.31 14.37
C THR A 116 -10.20 -18.34 13.42
N HIS A 117 -11.50 -18.09 13.61
CA HIS A 117 -12.26 -17.10 12.85
C HIS A 117 -11.67 -15.69 12.95
N CYS A 118 -11.22 -15.28 14.15
CA CYS A 118 -10.55 -14.00 14.33
C CYS A 118 -9.17 -13.95 13.67
N GLU A 119 -8.39 -15.04 13.72
CA GLU A 119 -7.09 -15.17 13.05
C GLU A 119 -7.27 -15.07 11.52
N MET A 120 -8.25 -15.77 10.95
CA MET A 120 -8.58 -15.72 9.53
C MET A 120 -8.98 -14.31 9.07
N LYS A 121 -9.87 -13.62 9.80
CA LYS A 121 -10.24 -12.23 9.48
C LYS A 121 -9.02 -11.29 9.46
N LEU A 122 -8.07 -11.47 10.37
CA LEU A 122 -6.83 -10.67 10.37
C LEU A 122 -5.98 -10.99 9.14
N GLU A 123 -5.83 -12.27 8.79
CA GLU A 123 -5.10 -12.70 7.60
C GLU A 123 -5.73 -12.16 6.32
N GLU A 124 -7.05 -12.21 6.18
CA GLU A 124 -7.78 -11.64 5.04
C GLU A 124 -7.51 -10.14 4.87
N VAL A 125 -7.50 -9.37 5.97
CA VAL A 125 -7.19 -7.94 5.92
C VAL A 125 -5.74 -7.69 5.52
N VAL A 126 -4.80 -8.51 6.01
CA VAL A 126 -3.39 -8.41 5.64
C VAL A 126 -3.19 -8.74 4.17
N GLN A 127 -3.79 -9.83 3.67
CA GLN A 127 -3.72 -10.23 2.28
C GLN A 127 -4.35 -9.19 1.37
N SER A 128 -5.55 -8.70 1.71
CA SER A 128 -6.23 -7.63 0.95
C SER A 128 -5.37 -6.37 0.87
N ALA A 129 -4.68 -6.00 1.96
CA ALA A 129 -3.76 -4.87 1.96
C ALA A 129 -2.52 -5.13 1.08
N GLN A 130 -1.99 -6.35 1.07
CA GLN A 130 -0.85 -6.74 0.23
C GLN A 130 -1.22 -6.73 -1.25
N SER A 131 -2.31 -7.41 -1.64
CA SER A 131 -2.77 -7.45 -3.03
C SER A 131 -3.09 -6.04 -3.55
N SER A 132 -3.76 -5.20 -2.76
CA SER A 132 -4.01 -3.81 -3.16
C SER A 132 -2.72 -3.01 -3.34
N ASN A 133 -1.70 -3.26 -2.53
CA ASN A 133 -0.39 -2.62 -2.70
C ASN A 133 0.34 -3.12 -3.96
N GLU A 134 0.27 -4.41 -4.27
CA GLU A 134 0.86 -4.98 -5.48
C GLU A 134 0.20 -4.41 -6.74
N GLU A 135 -1.13 -4.35 -6.77
CA GLU A 135 -1.90 -3.72 -7.86
C GLU A 135 -1.49 -2.25 -8.06
N ARG A 136 -1.36 -1.50 -6.97
CA ARG A 136 -0.88 -0.11 -7.00
C ARG A 136 0.55 0.00 -7.52
N GLN A 137 1.45 -0.90 -7.14
CA GLN A 137 2.82 -0.91 -7.66
C GLN A 137 2.83 -1.16 -9.18
N VAL A 138 2.06 -2.14 -9.64
CA VAL A 138 1.91 -2.43 -11.07
C VAL A 138 1.39 -1.22 -11.83
N GLN A 139 0.40 -0.50 -11.27
CA GLN A 139 -0.15 0.70 -11.88
C GLN A 139 0.89 1.84 -11.97
N VAL A 140 1.66 2.09 -10.92
CA VAL A 140 2.73 3.11 -10.93
C VAL A 140 3.80 2.77 -11.96
N VAL A 141 4.22 1.51 -12.03
CA VAL A 141 5.19 1.05 -13.03
C VAL A 141 4.65 1.24 -14.45
N LYS A 142 3.38 0.89 -14.68
CA LYS A 142 2.73 1.10 -15.98
C LYS A 142 2.70 2.58 -16.37
N GLN A 143 2.29 3.46 -15.46
CA GLN A 143 2.26 4.90 -15.70
C GLN A 143 3.66 5.46 -15.99
N ALA A 144 4.67 5.03 -15.24
CA ALA A 144 6.05 5.44 -15.47
C ALA A 144 6.58 4.98 -16.84
N LYS A 145 6.23 3.75 -17.26
CA LYS A 145 6.59 3.24 -18.58
C LYS A 145 5.91 4.03 -19.70
N GLU A 146 4.60 4.26 -19.59
CA GLU A 146 3.88 5.06 -20.59
C GLU A 146 4.39 6.50 -20.69
N ALA A 147 4.78 7.10 -19.56
CA ALA A 147 5.42 8.40 -19.54
C ALA A 147 6.77 8.39 -20.25
N PHE A 148 7.58 7.36 -20.00
CA PHE A 148 8.87 7.18 -20.65
C PHE A 148 8.74 6.99 -22.16
N ASP A 149 7.78 6.16 -22.59
CA ASP A 149 7.52 5.88 -24.01
C ASP A 149 7.00 7.14 -24.74
N ARG A 150 6.27 8.03 -24.05
CA ARG A 150 5.77 9.30 -24.61
C ARG A 150 6.80 10.44 -24.63
N ALA A 151 7.92 10.32 -23.92
CA ALA A 151 8.85 11.44 -23.71
C ALA A 151 9.77 11.75 -24.92
N GLU A 152 9.58 11.09 -26.07
CA GLU A 152 10.38 11.28 -27.31
C GLU A 152 11.88 11.48 -27.04
N LEU A 153 12.48 10.58 -26.24
CA LEU A 153 13.84 10.74 -25.74
C LEU A 153 14.89 10.59 -26.85
N SER A 154 15.84 11.52 -26.89
CA SER A 154 17.02 11.43 -27.75
C SER A 154 18.00 10.34 -27.28
N LYS A 155 19.01 10.02 -28.10
CA LYS A 155 20.06 9.07 -27.69
C LYS A 155 20.83 9.56 -26.47
N GLU A 156 21.08 10.86 -26.41
CA GLU A 156 21.75 11.55 -25.32
C GLU A 156 20.92 11.45 -24.02
N ASP A 157 19.61 11.62 -24.11
CA ASP A 157 18.69 11.45 -22.97
C ASP A 157 18.69 10.00 -22.47
N LEU A 158 18.67 9.02 -23.38
CA LEU A 158 18.73 7.61 -23.01
C LEU A 158 20.05 7.24 -22.31
N ILE A 159 21.17 7.84 -22.72
CA ILE A 159 22.47 7.67 -22.07
C ILE A 159 22.44 8.26 -20.66
N LEU A 160 21.88 9.46 -20.50
CA LEU A 160 21.69 10.11 -19.19
C LEU A 160 20.80 9.27 -18.27
N VAL A 161 19.65 8.79 -18.77
CA VAL A 161 18.76 7.88 -18.02
C VAL A 161 19.52 6.63 -17.57
N ARG A 162 20.32 6.01 -18.44
CA ARG A 162 21.11 4.83 -18.09
C ARG A 162 22.14 5.14 -17.00
N HIS A 163 22.78 6.30 -17.08
CA HIS A 163 23.74 6.75 -16.06
C HIS A 163 23.05 6.97 -14.72
N VAL A 164 21.90 7.66 -14.72
CA VAL A 164 21.07 7.88 -13.53
C VAL A 164 20.59 6.55 -12.96
N LEU A 165 20.12 5.61 -13.77
CA LEU A 165 19.66 4.28 -13.31
C LEU A 165 20.76 3.50 -12.58
N ALA A 166 22.01 3.60 -13.04
CA ALA A 166 23.17 2.96 -12.41
C ALA A 166 23.62 3.62 -11.09
N MET A 167 23.12 4.83 -10.77
CA MET A 167 23.45 5.50 -9.52
C MET A 167 22.75 4.86 -8.32
N SER A 168 23.41 4.90 -7.16
CA SER A 168 22.79 4.58 -5.87
C SER A 168 21.60 5.51 -5.58
N VAL A 169 20.62 5.03 -4.81
CA VAL A 169 19.42 5.82 -4.42
C VAL A 169 19.80 7.17 -3.81
N THR A 170 20.81 7.22 -2.94
CA THR A 170 21.26 8.46 -2.30
C THR A 170 21.76 9.49 -3.31
N LYS A 171 22.55 9.06 -4.30
CA LYS A 171 23.05 9.92 -5.38
C LYS A 171 21.92 10.38 -6.32
N LYS A 172 20.94 9.51 -6.62
CA LYS A 172 19.74 9.89 -7.37
C LYS A 172 18.95 10.98 -6.65
N ALA A 173 18.74 10.83 -5.35
CA ALA A 173 18.02 11.80 -4.53
C ALA A 173 18.75 13.15 -4.45
N ALA A 174 20.08 13.14 -4.31
CA ALA A 174 20.90 14.35 -4.34
C ALA A 174 20.78 15.07 -5.69
N LEU A 175 20.95 14.35 -6.81
CA LEU A 175 20.84 14.91 -8.16
C LEU A 175 19.45 15.52 -8.41
N ILE A 176 18.37 14.82 -8.06
CA ILE A 176 17.00 15.34 -8.20
C ILE A 176 16.82 16.60 -7.36
N LYS A 177 17.36 16.62 -6.14
CA LYS A 177 17.29 17.81 -5.28
C LYS A 177 18.04 18.97 -5.91
N ASP A 178 19.26 18.77 -6.41
CA ASP A 178 20.06 19.83 -7.04
C ASP A 178 19.36 20.42 -8.28
N LEU A 179 18.75 19.55 -9.10
CA LEU A 179 17.98 19.95 -10.29
C LEU A 179 16.67 20.67 -9.96
N THR A 180 16.00 20.32 -8.85
CA THR A 180 14.72 20.92 -8.46
C THR A 180 14.86 22.12 -7.52
N SER A 181 16.02 22.32 -6.89
CA SER A 181 16.32 23.45 -6.00
C SER A 181 16.83 24.71 -6.71
N SER A 182 17.09 24.63 -8.02
CA SER A 182 17.60 25.75 -8.84
C SER A 182 16.49 26.57 -9.51
N LYS A 183 15.31 26.68 -8.88
CA LYS A 183 14.25 27.61 -9.29
C LYS A 183 14.13 28.76 -8.30
#